data_AF-A0A927MN27-F1
#
_entry.id   AF-A0A927MN27-F1
#
_cell.length_a   1.000
_cell.length_b   1.000
_cell.length_c   1.000
_cell.angle_alpha   90.00
_cell.angle_beta   90.00
_cell.angle_gamma   90.00
#
_symmetry.space_group_name_H-M   'P 1'
#
loop_
_entity.id
_entity.type
_entity.pdbx_description
1 polymer ?
#
loop_
_entity_poly.entity_id
_entity_poly.type
_entity_poly.pdbx_seq_one_letter_code
_entity_poly.pdbx_strand_id
1 'polypeptide(L)'
;MPFLWLEVDDPPGPTSDRGRIKAGAIALLSNFDRPVCDGPSEGWLGNDGSPTIRESGLWNVDHVDEVPDPAFLDLLESHLKRQSP
;
A
#
# COMPACT_ATOMS: atom_id res chain seq x y z
N MET A 1 -15.29 -9.33 -1.98
CA MET A 1 -14.72 -7.98 -1.90
C MET A 1 -14.97 -7.29 -3.24
N PRO A 2 -15.63 -6.13 -3.29
CA PRO A 2 -15.66 -5.32 -4.51
C PRO A 2 -14.23 -4.91 -4.86
N PHE A 3 -13.93 -4.84 -6.16
CA PHE A 3 -12.60 -4.49 -6.66
C PHE A 3 -12.64 -3.09 -7.28
N LEU A 4 -11.72 -2.22 -6.85
CA LEU A 4 -11.55 -0.88 -7.40
C LEU A 4 -10.40 -0.91 -8.41
N TRP A 5 -10.67 -0.50 -9.65
CA TRP A 5 -9.64 -0.21 -10.64
C TRP A 5 -9.39 1.29 -10.67
N LEU A 6 -8.12 1.71 -10.55
CA LEU A 6 -7.72 3.11 -10.59
C LEU A 6 -6.80 3.35 -11.79
N GLU A 7 -7.30 4.02 -12.80
CA GLU A 7 -6.49 4.55 -13.90
C GLU A 7 -5.57 5.70 -13.42
N VAL A 8 -4.28 5.54 -13.66
CA VAL A 8 -3.23 6.55 -13.41
C VAL A 8 -2.36 6.61 -14.67
N ASP A 9 -2.78 7.45 -15.62
CA ASP A 9 -2.13 7.58 -16.93
C ASP A 9 -0.99 8.61 -16.88
N ASP A 10 0.09 8.24 -16.21
CA ASP A 10 1.31 9.05 -16.12
C ASP A 10 2.55 8.29 -16.61
N PRO A 11 3.58 9.01 -17.11
CA PRO A 11 4.82 8.38 -17.51
C PRO A 11 5.48 7.66 -16.32
N PRO A 12 6.08 6.47 -16.54
CA PRO A 12 6.81 5.78 -15.49
C PRO A 12 8.01 6.61 -15.02
N GLY A 13 8.20 6.71 -13.71
CA GLY A 13 9.32 7.43 -13.11
C GLY A 13 9.17 7.60 -11.60
N PRO A 14 10.21 8.15 -10.92
CA PRO A 14 10.18 8.38 -9.47
C PRO A 14 9.11 9.40 -9.05
N THR A 15 8.66 10.24 -9.97
CA THR A 15 7.59 11.22 -9.75
C THR A 15 6.22 10.71 -10.15
N SER A 16 6.09 9.43 -10.52
CA SER A 16 4.81 8.86 -10.91
C SER A 16 3.86 8.79 -9.72
N ASP A 17 2.64 9.30 -9.92
CA ASP A 17 1.53 9.21 -8.98
C ASP A 17 1.22 7.76 -8.63
N ARG A 18 1.35 6.84 -9.61
CA ARG A 18 1.18 5.40 -9.38
C ARG A 18 2.17 4.89 -8.33
N GLY A 19 3.43 5.34 -8.42
CA GLY A 19 4.47 5.01 -7.45
C GLY A 19 4.16 5.55 -6.06
N ARG A 20 3.75 6.82 -5.98
CA ARG A 20 3.39 7.49 -4.72
C ARG A 20 2.19 6.83 -4.04
N ILE A 21 1.14 6.50 -4.79
CA ILE A 21 -0.05 5.80 -4.27
C ILE A 21 0.34 4.40 -3.77
N LYS A 22 1.14 3.65 -4.55
CA LYS A 22 1.61 2.31 -4.14
C LYS A 22 2.41 2.37 -2.85
N ALA A 23 3.43 3.23 -2.78
CA ALA A 23 4.30 3.34 -1.61
C ALA A 23 3.50 3.77 -0.37
N GLY A 24 2.66 4.80 -0.49
CA GLY A 24 1.82 5.28 0.60
C GLY A 24 0.84 4.23 1.12
N ALA A 25 0.21 3.46 0.22
CA ALA A 25 -0.72 2.39 0.60
C ALA A 25 0.00 1.25 1.35
N ILE A 26 1.19 0.83 0.88
CA ILE A 26 1.97 -0.22 1.54
C ILE A 26 2.47 0.25 2.91
N ALA A 27 3.04 1.45 2.97
CA ALA A 27 3.51 2.07 4.21
C ALA A 27 2.38 2.27 5.24
N LEU A 28 1.16 2.57 4.78
CA LEU A 28 -0.02 2.71 5.64
C LEU A 28 -0.51 1.35 6.19
N LEU A 29 -0.53 0.31 5.36
CA LEU A 29 -1.06 -1.01 5.73
C LEU A 29 -0.04 -1.90 6.45
N SER A 30 1.25 -1.58 6.37
CA SER A 30 2.31 -2.34 7.01
C SER A 30 2.24 -2.27 8.53
N ASN A 31 2.33 -3.43 9.17
CA ASN A 31 2.49 -3.57 10.62
C ASN A 31 3.97 -3.57 11.07
N PHE A 32 4.92 -3.37 10.15
CA PHE A 32 6.35 -3.48 10.43
C PHE A 32 6.79 -2.41 11.43
N ASP A 33 7.41 -2.84 12.53
CA ASP A 33 7.87 -1.99 13.66
C ASP A 33 6.77 -1.07 14.23
N ARG A 34 5.51 -1.52 14.19
CA ARG A 34 4.33 -0.74 14.63
C ARG A 34 3.33 -1.61 15.39
N PRO A 35 2.45 -1.00 16.20
CA PRO A 35 1.30 -1.71 16.75
C PRO A 35 0.46 -2.31 15.63
N VAL A 36 0.15 -3.61 15.73
CA VAL A 36 -0.67 -4.32 14.74
C VAL A 36 -2.09 -3.76 14.76
N CYS A 37 -2.51 -3.12 13.66
CA CYS A 37 -3.86 -2.56 13.53
C CYS A 37 -4.80 -3.55 12.83
N ASP A 38 -4.38 -4.07 11.67
CA ASP A 38 -5.09 -5.07 10.89
C ASP A 38 -4.11 -6.21 10.57
N GLY A 39 -4.06 -7.19 11.46
CA GLY A 39 -3.12 -8.31 11.37
C GLY A 39 -3.57 -9.34 10.33
N PRO A 40 -2.63 -10.07 9.69
CA PRO A 40 -2.99 -11.15 8.80
C PRO A 40 -3.72 -12.27 9.56
N SER A 41 -4.58 -13.01 8.85
CA SER A 41 -5.26 -14.17 9.43
C SER A 41 -4.25 -15.22 9.92
N GLU A 42 -4.61 -15.99 10.95
CA GLU A 42 -3.74 -17.05 11.51
C GLU A 42 -3.23 -18.05 10.45
N GLY A 43 -4.06 -18.38 9.45
CA GLY A 43 -3.70 -19.29 8.35
C GLY A 43 -3.00 -18.63 7.16
N TRP A 44 -2.55 -17.39 7.27
CA TRP A 44 -1.89 -16.69 6.17
C TRP A 44 -0.50 -17.28 5.89
N LEU A 45 -0.25 -17.69 4.65
CA LEU A 45 1.02 -18.30 4.24
C LEU A 45 2.25 -17.40 4.44
N GLY A 46 2.05 -16.08 4.54
CA GLY A 46 3.14 -15.15 4.85
C GLY A 46 3.73 -15.35 6.24
N ASN A 47 3.05 -16.06 7.15
CA ASN A 47 3.57 -16.46 8.46
C ASN A 47 4.79 -17.38 8.38
N ASP A 48 5.00 -18.06 7.25
CA ASP A 48 6.20 -18.85 6.96
C ASP A 48 7.22 -18.10 6.07
N GLY A 49 6.98 -16.81 5.83
CA GLY A 49 7.80 -15.95 4.98
C GLY A 49 9.05 -15.39 5.66
N SER A 50 9.74 -14.50 4.95
CA SER A 50 10.87 -13.73 5.52
C SER A 50 10.40 -12.88 6.71
N PRO A 51 11.30 -12.45 7.62
CA PRO A 51 10.94 -11.57 8.74
C PRO A 51 10.13 -10.36 8.29
N THR A 52 10.55 -9.70 7.21
CA THR A 52 9.85 -8.54 6.63
C THR A 52 8.41 -8.84 6.23
N ILE A 53 8.15 -9.99 5.60
CA ILE A 53 6.79 -10.41 5.21
C ILE A 53 5.96 -10.68 6.47
N ARG A 54 6.51 -11.43 7.42
CA ARG A 54 5.83 -11.80 8.67
C ARG A 54 5.47 -10.59 9.51
N GLU A 55 6.41 -9.67 9.68
CA GLU A 55 6.28 -8.50 10.55
C GLU A 55 5.44 -7.40 9.91
N SER A 56 5.55 -7.19 8.59
CA SER A 56 4.68 -6.23 7.89
C SER A 56 3.25 -6.72 7.73
N GLY A 57 3.02 -8.03 7.71
CA GLY A 57 1.72 -8.61 7.35
C GLY A 57 1.40 -8.49 5.86
N LEU A 58 2.40 -8.16 5.02
CA LEU A 58 2.25 -7.98 3.58
C LEU A 58 3.22 -8.88 2.81
N TRP A 59 2.84 -9.30 1.60
CA TRP A 59 3.76 -9.99 0.69
C TRP A 59 4.83 -9.06 0.10
N ASN A 60 4.57 -7.75 0.08
CA ASN A 60 5.52 -6.76 -0.42
C ASN A 60 6.62 -6.52 0.64
N VAL A 61 7.85 -6.29 0.19
CA VAL A 61 9.00 -5.99 1.09
C VAL A 61 9.50 -4.55 0.95
N ASP A 62 9.17 -3.88 -0.15
CA ASP A 62 9.50 -2.46 -0.35
C ASP A 62 8.50 -1.57 0.40
N HIS A 63 8.94 -0.40 0.86
CA HIS A 63 8.10 0.62 1.51
C HIS A 63 7.40 0.20 2.83
N VAL A 64 7.70 -0.98 3.38
CA VAL A 64 7.01 -1.50 4.56
C VAL A 64 7.43 -0.81 5.87
N ASP A 65 8.65 -0.29 5.91
CA ASP A 65 9.24 0.44 7.04
C ASP A 65 9.12 1.97 6.89
N GLU A 66 8.62 2.44 5.76
CA GLU A 66 8.44 3.87 5.47
C GLU A 66 7.26 4.46 6.24
N VAL A 67 7.38 5.73 6.65
CA VAL A 67 6.25 6.49 7.18
C VAL A 67 5.41 6.98 5.99
N PRO A 68 4.11 6.63 5.91
CA PRO A 68 3.28 7.05 4.78
C PRO A 68 3.12 8.57 4.78
N ASP A 69 3.40 9.24 3.66
CA ASP A 69 3.04 10.65 3.42
C ASP A 69 1.53 10.76 3.23
N PRO A 70 0.76 11.33 4.17
CA PRO A 70 -0.71 11.36 4.11
C PRO A 70 -1.28 11.96 2.81
N ALA A 71 -0.51 12.81 2.11
CA ALA A 71 -0.91 13.40 0.84
C ALA A 71 -1.18 12.35 -0.27
N PHE A 72 -0.72 11.10 -0.11
CA PHE A 72 -1.06 10.02 -1.05
C PHE A 72 -2.58 9.71 -1.08
N LEU A 73 -3.28 9.94 0.03
CA LEU A 73 -4.74 9.73 0.11
C LEU A 73 -5.49 10.78 -0.71
N ASP A 74 -5.07 12.05 -0.64
CA ASP A 74 -5.62 13.12 -1.47
C ASP A 74 -5.35 12.84 -2.96
N LEU A 75 -4.16 12.31 -3.26
CA LEU A 75 -3.80 11.92 -4.61
C LEU A 75 -4.68 10.77 -5.12
N LEU A 76 -4.88 9.73 -4.32
CA LEU A 76 -5.80 8.63 -4.61
C LEU A 76 -7.23 9.13 -4.85
N GLU A 77 -7.72 10.02 -3.98
CA GLU A 77 -9.06 10.62 -4.11
C GLU A 77 -9.20 11.43 -5.40
N SER A 78 -8.15 12.17 -5.80
CA SER A 78 -8.17 12.95 -7.04
C SER A 78 -8.31 12.07 -8.29
N HIS A 79 -7.66 10.90 -8.31
CA HIS A 79 -7.79 9.92 -9.40
C HIS A 79 -9.18 9.28 -9.41
N LEU A 80 -9.74 8.95 -8.24
CA LEU A 80 -11.10 8.42 -8.11
C LEU A 80 -12.17 9.38 -8.63
N LYS A 81 -12.06 10.66 -8.28
CA LYS A 81 -13.00 11.71 -8.72
C LYS A 81 -12.95 11.91 -10.24
N ARG A 82 -11.78 11.76 -10.87
CA ARG A 82 -11.63 11.85 -12.34
C ARG A 82 -12.25 10.68 -13.10
N GLN A 83 -12.33 9.51 -12.46
CA GLN A 83 -12.89 8.29 -13.07
C GLN A 83 -14.39 8.14 -12.83
N SER A 84 -14.96 8.95 -11.92
CA SER A 84 -16.41 9.00 -11.72
C SER A 84 -17.08 9.60 -12.97
N PRO A 85 -18.10 8.94 -13.54
CA PRO A 85 -18.79 9.41 -14.75
C PRO A 85 -19.56 10.72 -14.55
#